data_AF-A0A941FH34-F1
#
_entry.id   AF-A0A941FH34-F1
#
_cell.length_a   1.000
_cell.length_b   1.000
_cell.length_c   1.000
_cell.angle_alpha   90.00
_cell.angle_beta   90.00
_cell.angle_gamma   90.00
#
_symmetry.space_group_name_H-M   'P 1'
#
loop_
_entity.id
_entity.type
_entity.pdbx_description
1 polymer ?
#
loop_
_entity_poly.entity_id
_entity_poly.type
_entity_poly.pdbx_seq_one_letter_code
_entity_poly.pdbx_strand_id
1 'polypeptide(L)'
;MVSLLRDRWDQLMFYRNDMYIAGITSEILYKMFEEANEYEYVYYKFDQQYDEFFLSLENIFSHYENDLIKSKPKFIRLNNAMLSWLRSLPRYTQTTSKLNENILWLKEIIRKSEINPQETFRKLYERYNNNIDVLLIEKKEIEVAYMEFKKFLCHEVFKIVDVVSIDQLLSWAHDNNAEVKKKNKFVKSIMNLDQLENWIEEFAYSYLGIELFNWSDITTEMFLRQIRSDFQDTSIHNLNTGNRIEIQYNGIVKTLNKVSLSTKSETIYKNVERMIRNAGRNVPKEEVEYLVYSLFDQFVE
;
A
#
# COMPACT_ATOMS: atom_id res chain seq x y z
N MET A 1 41.69 18.21 23.49
CA MET A 1 40.92 17.09 22.90
C MET A 1 39.42 17.25 23.02
N VAL A 2 38.89 17.61 24.20
CA VAL A 2 37.44 17.85 24.41
C VAL A 2 36.85 18.95 23.49
N SER A 3 37.60 20.02 23.18
CA SER A 3 37.13 21.09 22.27
C SER A 3 36.98 20.64 20.81
N LEU A 4 37.90 19.81 20.32
CA LEU A 4 37.92 19.32 18.93
C LEU A 4 36.74 18.39 18.65
N LEU A 5 36.39 17.54 19.63
CA LEU A 5 35.20 16.69 19.56
C LEU A 5 33.92 17.51 19.68
N ARG A 6 33.89 18.57 20.50
CA ARG A 6 32.73 19.46 20.62
C ARG A 6 32.41 20.19 19.31
N ASP A 7 33.43 20.72 18.64
CA ASP A 7 33.26 21.48 17.38
C ASP A 7 32.92 20.59 16.19
N ARG A 8 33.18 19.28 16.30
CA ARG A 8 32.97 18.27 15.25
C ARG A 8 31.88 17.27 15.60
N TRP A 9 31.28 17.38 16.79
CA TRP A 9 30.19 16.53 17.25
C TRP A 9 29.00 16.62 16.30
N ASP A 10 28.78 17.83 15.81
CA ASP A 10 27.78 18.16 14.82
C ASP A 10 28.14 17.67 13.40
N GLN A 11 29.17 16.86 13.25
CA GLN A 11 29.55 16.27 11.98
C GLN A 11 29.63 14.73 12.10
N LEU A 12 29.26 14.18 13.26
CA LEU A 12 29.20 12.75 13.51
C LEU A 12 27.77 12.24 13.39
N MET A 13 27.58 11.21 12.58
CA MET A 13 26.39 10.36 12.62
C MET A 13 26.71 9.03 13.26
N PHE A 14 25.71 8.46 13.91
CA PHE A 14 25.81 7.15 14.53
C PHE A 14 24.81 6.20 13.88
N TYR A 15 25.23 4.95 13.74
CA TYR A 15 24.47 3.86 13.15
C TYR A 15 24.45 2.70 14.13
N ARG A 16 23.39 1.90 14.08
CA ARG A 16 23.34 0.58 14.73
C ARG A 16 22.89 -0.43 13.68
N ASN A 17 23.68 -1.48 13.44
CA ASN A 17 23.36 -2.50 12.42
C ASN A 17 22.95 -1.87 11.08
N ASP A 18 23.79 -0.98 10.53
CA ASP A 18 23.58 -0.22 9.29
C ASP A 18 22.38 0.73 9.26
N MET A 19 21.65 0.89 10.36
CA MET A 19 20.52 1.82 10.46
C MET A 19 20.92 3.11 11.18
N TYR A 20 20.58 4.25 10.58
CA TYR A 20 20.88 5.55 11.15
C TYR A 20 20.12 5.85 12.45
N ILE A 21 20.84 6.39 13.44
CA ILE A 21 20.29 6.82 14.74
C ILE A 21 20.06 8.33 14.71
N ALA A 22 18.79 8.73 14.59
CA ALA A 22 18.37 10.14 14.48
C ALA A 22 18.68 11.01 15.73
N GLY A 23 18.92 10.40 16.89
CA GLY A 23 19.20 11.11 18.13
C GLY A 23 19.91 10.23 19.15
N ILE A 24 20.79 10.85 19.94
CA ILE A 24 21.52 10.17 21.02
C ILE A 24 20.87 10.59 22.32
N THR A 25 20.04 9.71 22.89
CA THR A 25 19.55 9.84 24.26
C THR A 25 20.60 9.27 25.23
N SER A 26 20.46 9.55 26.53
CA SER A 26 21.32 8.95 27.57
C SER A 26 21.27 7.42 27.55
N GLU A 27 20.11 6.84 27.23
CA GLU A 27 19.95 5.39 27.08
C GLU A 27 20.70 4.86 25.85
N ILE A 28 20.59 5.53 24.70
CA ILE A 28 21.31 5.15 23.47
C ILE A 28 22.82 5.29 23.68
N LEU A 29 23.26 6.36 24.34
CA LEU A 29 24.66 6.59 24.67
C LEU A 29 25.22 5.48 25.56
N TYR A 30 24.45 5.05 26.57
CA TYR A 30 24.84 3.93 27.43
C TYR A 30 24.95 2.62 26.63
N LYS A 31 23.97 2.33 25.76
CA LYS A 31 24.02 1.16 24.87
C LYS A 31 25.19 1.20 23.89
N MET A 32 25.60 2.37 23.40
CA MET A 32 26.80 2.52 22.57
C MET A 32 28.08 2.08 23.30
N PHE A 33 28.14 2.19 24.63
CA PHE A 33 29.27 1.70 25.41
C PHE A 33 29.18 0.20 25.70
N GLU A 34 28.00 -0.33 26.01
CA GLU A 34 27.82 -1.77 26.30
C GLU A 34 27.87 -2.64 25.04
N GLU A 35 27.27 -2.17 23.96
CA GLU A 35 27.10 -2.89 22.69
C GLU A 35 27.99 -2.29 21.60
N ALA A 36 29.20 -1.80 21.93
CA ALA A 36 30.04 -1.01 21.03
C ALA A 36 30.28 -1.65 19.64
N ASN A 37 30.26 -2.97 19.53
CA ASN A 37 30.45 -3.70 18.27
C ASN A 37 29.24 -3.59 17.31
N GLU A 38 28.05 -3.22 17.81
CA GLU A 38 26.85 -3.04 16.99
C GLU A 38 26.71 -1.61 16.47
N TYR A 39 27.56 -0.69 16.95
CA TYR A 39 27.46 0.74 16.67
C TYR A 39 28.63 1.22 15.82
N GLU A 40 28.32 1.97 14.78
CA GLU A 40 29.30 2.62 13.92
C GLU A 40 29.10 4.13 13.93
N TYR A 41 30.18 4.89 13.77
CA TYR A 41 30.10 6.33 13.60
C TYR A 41 30.78 6.76 12.30
N VAL A 42 30.18 7.72 11.62
CA VAL A 42 30.72 8.30 10.39
C VAL A 42 30.88 9.81 10.59
N TYR A 43 32.08 10.29 10.31
CA TYR A 43 32.39 11.71 10.29
C TYR A 43 32.17 12.28 8.89
N TYR A 44 31.19 13.17 8.75
CA TYR A 44 30.86 13.80 7.49
C TYR A 44 31.48 15.19 7.38
N LYS A 45 32.43 15.33 6.46
CA LYS A 45 32.94 16.61 6.00
C LYS A 45 32.32 16.92 4.64
N PHE A 46 31.19 17.62 4.64
CA PHE A 46 30.69 18.22 3.41
C PHE A 46 31.53 19.47 3.10
N ASP A 47 32.02 19.57 1.87
CA ASP A 47 32.73 20.76 1.40
C ASP A 47 31.76 21.95 1.25
N GLN A 48 32.31 23.16 1.32
CA GLN A 48 31.55 24.42 1.27
C GLN A 48 30.67 24.55 -0.01
N GLN A 49 31.01 23.81 -1.06
CA GLN A 49 30.23 23.72 -2.31
C GLN A 49 28.80 23.18 -2.15
N TYR A 50 28.49 22.51 -1.02
CA TYR A 50 27.15 21.97 -0.74
C TYR A 50 26.25 22.95 0.03
N ASP A 51 26.78 24.06 0.54
CA ASP A 51 26.06 24.94 1.47
C ASP A 51 24.82 25.58 0.84
N GLU A 52 24.95 26.09 -0.38
CA GLU A 52 23.82 26.68 -1.14
C GLU A 52 22.74 25.64 -1.45
N PHE A 53 23.14 24.44 -1.86
CA PHE A 53 22.20 23.34 -2.10
C PHE A 53 21.44 22.94 -0.84
N PHE A 54 22.14 22.85 0.30
CA PHE A 54 21.50 22.54 1.58
C PHE A 54 20.57 23.66 2.06
N LEU A 55 20.86 24.94 1.79
CA LEU A 55 19.91 26.04 2.06
C LEU A 55 18.64 25.88 1.24
N SER A 56 18.77 25.54 -0.04
CA SER A 56 17.63 25.27 -0.91
C SER A 56 16.79 24.10 -0.42
N LEU A 57 17.41 22.98 -0.01
CA LEU A 57 16.68 21.86 0.58
C LEU A 57 15.98 22.23 1.89
N GLU A 58 16.58 23.08 2.72
CA GLU A 58 15.97 23.55 3.98
C GLU A 58 14.71 24.37 3.70
N ASN A 59 14.73 25.23 2.69
CA ASN A 59 13.55 25.98 2.27
C ASN A 59 12.40 25.07 1.80
N ILE A 60 12.71 23.89 1.24
CA ILE A 60 11.71 22.95 0.72
C ILE A 60 11.15 22.03 1.81
N PHE A 61 12.02 21.54 2.71
CA PHE A 61 11.67 20.45 3.63
C PHE A 61 11.61 20.85 5.11
N SER A 62 12.08 22.03 5.51
CA SER A 62 12.16 22.44 6.94
C SER A 62 10.84 22.31 7.72
N HIS A 63 9.70 22.43 7.05
CA HIS A 63 8.38 22.26 7.67
C HIS A 63 8.14 20.84 8.23
N TYR A 64 8.87 19.84 7.73
CA TYR A 64 8.77 18.44 8.13
C TYR A 64 9.83 18.03 9.17
N GLU A 65 10.59 18.98 9.70
CA GLU A 65 11.57 18.71 10.75
C GLU A 65 10.90 18.39 12.09
N ASN A 66 11.47 17.42 12.80
CA ASN A 66 11.05 17.09 14.16
C ASN A 66 11.72 18.02 15.18
N ASP A 67 10.96 18.51 16.17
CA ASP A 67 11.46 19.36 17.25
C ASP A 67 12.62 18.72 18.04
N LEU A 68 12.64 17.39 18.14
CA LEU A 68 13.66 16.62 18.87
C LEU A 68 15.07 16.73 18.28
N ILE A 69 15.19 17.17 17.03
CA ILE A 69 16.46 17.24 16.31
C ILE A 69 16.86 18.67 15.91
N LYS A 70 16.18 19.70 16.42
CA LYS A 70 16.52 21.11 16.11
C LYS A 70 17.95 21.50 16.51
N SER A 71 18.49 20.88 17.56
CA SER A 71 19.88 21.06 18.01
C SER A 71 20.89 20.22 17.24
N LYS A 72 20.45 19.44 16.25
CA LYS A 72 21.31 18.58 15.43
C LYS A 72 21.86 19.33 14.22
N PRO A 73 22.92 18.77 13.61
CA PRO A 73 23.51 19.30 12.39
C PRO A 73 22.52 19.48 11.25
N LYS A 74 22.77 20.47 10.40
CA LYS A 74 21.92 20.80 9.25
C LYS A 74 21.62 19.59 8.36
N PHE A 75 22.62 18.80 8.01
CA PHE A 75 22.43 17.62 7.14
C PHE A 75 21.61 16.51 7.81
N ILE A 76 21.70 16.35 9.14
CA ILE A 76 20.87 15.42 9.92
C ILE A 76 19.42 15.89 9.91
N ARG A 77 19.20 17.17 10.18
CA ARG A 77 17.87 17.81 10.14
C ARG A 77 17.22 17.64 8.77
N LEU A 78 17.95 17.96 7.70
CA LEU A 78 17.49 17.81 6.33
C LEU A 78 17.16 16.37 5.96
N ASN A 79 17.99 15.41 6.34
CA ASN A 79 17.73 14.00 6.09
C ASN A 79 16.41 13.57 6.75
N ASN A 80 16.26 13.87 8.04
CA ASN A 80 15.04 13.56 8.76
C ASN A 80 13.82 14.27 8.15
N ALA A 81 13.95 15.53 7.75
CA ALA A 81 12.87 16.31 7.14
C ALA A 81 12.38 15.67 5.84
N MET A 82 13.30 15.25 4.95
CA MET A 82 12.95 14.55 3.70
C MET A 82 12.25 13.21 3.97
N LEU A 83 12.73 12.44 4.95
CA LEU A 83 12.12 11.18 5.34
C LEU A 83 10.73 11.37 5.95
N SER A 84 10.58 12.35 6.86
CA SER A 84 9.31 12.70 7.48
C SER A 84 8.30 13.17 6.44
N TRP A 85 8.72 14.00 5.48
CA TRP A 85 7.91 14.38 4.34
C TRP A 85 7.41 13.14 3.58
N LEU A 86 8.31 12.26 3.13
CA LEU A 86 7.92 11.07 2.37
C LEU A 86 6.96 10.18 3.15
N ARG A 87 7.21 9.98 4.45
CA ARG A 87 6.38 9.15 5.35
C ARG A 87 5.03 9.79 5.69
N SER A 88 4.90 11.11 5.59
CA SER A 88 3.63 11.82 5.82
C SER A 88 2.63 11.65 4.67
N LEU A 89 3.10 11.22 3.49
CA LEU A 89 2.27 11.03 2.31
C LEU A 89 1.38 9.78 2.42
N PRO A 90 0.30 9.67 1.64
CA PRO A 90 -0.50 8.45 1.54
C PRO A 90 0.36 7.23 1.16
N ARG A 91 0.05 6.06 1.72
CA ARG A 91 0.83 4.82 1.49
C ARG A 91 0.88 4.43 0.02
N TYR A 92 -0.18 4.73 -0.74
CA TYR A 92 -0.20 4.53 -2.18
C TYR A 92 0.91 5.36 -2.84
N THR A 93 0.94 6.67 -2.59
CA THR A 93 1.96 7.58 -3.11
C THR A 93 3.36 7.15 -2.70
N GLN A 94 3.52 6.66 -1.47
CA GLN A 94 4.80 6.15 -0.99
C GLN A 94 5.24 4.92 -1.76
N THR A 95 4.37 3.94 -1.99
CA THR A 95 4.77 2.59 -2.47
C THR A 95 4.54 2.34 -3.95
N THR A 96 3.74 3.16 -4.62
CA THR A 96 3.35 2.92 -6.00
C THR A 96 4.55 2.94 -6.95
N SER A 97 4.50 2.02 -7.90
CA SER A 97 5.44 1.85 -9.01
C SER A 97 4.98 2.53 -10.30
N LYS A 98 3.78 3.14 -10.30
CA LYS A 98 3.11 3.67 -11.50
C LYS A 98 3.40 5.15 -11.78
N LEU A 99 4.43 5.73 -11.15
CA LEU A 99 4.84 7.13 -11.33
C LEU A 99 6.01 7.24 -12.30
N ASN A 100 6.29 8.47 -12.76
CA ASN A 100 7.44 8.76 -13.62
C ASN A 100 8.75 8.26 -13.00
N GLU A 101 9.68 7.75 -13.81
CA GLU A 101 10.99 7.25 -13.37
C GLU A 101 11.76 8.27 -12.51
N ASN A 102 11.64 9.57 -12.82
CA ASN A 102 12.26 10.63 -12.03
C ASN A 102 11.70 10.71 -10.60
N ILE A 103 10.38 10.62 -10.47
CA ILE A 103 9.68 10.60 -9.19
C ILE A 103 10.03 9.33 -8.41
N LEU A 104 10.06 8.17 -9.09
CA LEU A 104 10.44 6.91 -8.47
C LEU A 104 11.87 6.99 -7.94
N TRP A 105 12.80 7.54 -8.72
CA TRP A 105 14.17 7.75 -8.30
C TRP A 105 14.25 8.68 -7.08
N LEU A 106 13.50 9.78 -7.06
CA LEU A 106 13.47 10.72 -5.92
C LEU A 106 12.97 10.05 -4.64
N LYS A 107 11.89 9.27 -4.72
CA LYS A 107 11.36 8.51 -3.59
C LYS A 107 12.38 7.49 -3.09
N GLU A 108 13.02 6.75 -3.98
CA GLU A 108 14.03 5.74 -3.64
C GLU A 108 15.28 6.34 -3.02
N ILE A 109 15.78 7.46 -3.56
CA ILE A 109 16.99 8.09 -3.02
C ILE A 109 16.74 8.67 -1.63
N ILE A 110 15.54 9.20 -1.39
CA ILE A 110 15.12 9.65 -0.06
C ILE A 110 14.99 8.45 0.87
N ARG A 111 14.37 7.32 0.51
CA ARG A 111 14.36 6.14 1.41
C ARG A 111 15.77 5.62 1.72
N LYS A 112 16.67 5.64 0.74
CA LYS A 112 18.08 5.22 0.93
C LYS A 112 18.86 6.15 1.85
N SER A 113 18.37 7.36 2.15
CA SER A 113 19.01 8.26 3.12
C SER A 113 18.95 7.72 4.55
N GLU A 114 18.09 6.74 4.84
CA GLU A 114 18.09 6.02 6.13
C GLU A 114 19.36 5.19 6.34
N ILE A 115 19.95 4.70 5.23
CA ILE A 115 21.11 3.81 5.24
C ILE A 115 22.38 4.62 4.97
N ASN A 116 22.41 5.38 3.87
CA ASN A 116 23.58 6.18 3.48
C ASN A 116 23.21 7.63 3.10
N PRO A 117 23.07 8.52 4.09
CA PRO A 117 22.74 9.93 3.89
C PRO A 117 23.72 10.68 2.99
N GLN A 118 25.03 10.41 3.10
CA GLN A 118 26.03 11.13 2.31
C GLN A 118 25.92 10.82 0.83
N GLU A 119 25.78 9.53 0.50
CA GLU A 119 25.61 9.12 -0.87
C GLU A 119 24.28 9.64 -1.45
N THR A 120 23.22 9.70 -0.63
CA THR A 120 21.97 10.37 -1.00
C THR A 120 22.18 11.84 -1.31
N PHE A 121 22.81 12.61 -0.42
CA PHE A 121 23.04 14.04 -0.66
C PHE A 121 23.95 14.30 -1.85
N ARG A 122 24.99 13.47 -2.07
CA ARG A 122 25.84 13.56 -3.26
C ARG A 122 25.03 13.36 -4.55
N LYS A 123 24.19 12.32 -4.59
CA LYS A 123 23.33 12.04 -5.76
C LYS A 123 22.25 13.11 -5.98
N LEU A 124 21.66 13.63 -4.90
CA LEU A 124 20.71 14.74 -4.97
C LEU A 124 21.39 16.01 -5.49
N TYR A 125 22.61 16.29 -5.02
CA TYR A 125 23.42 17.42 -5.49
C TYR A 125 23.76 17.29 -6.97
N GLU A 126 24.30 16.14 -7.40
CA GLU A 126 24.63 15.87 -8.81
C GLU A 126 23.45 16.08 -9.76
N ARG A 127 22.23 15.76 -9.30
CA ARG A 127 21.01 15.87 -10.10
C ARG A 127 20.36 17.26 -10.07
N TYR A 128 20.31 17.90 -8.90
CA TYR A 128 19.49 19.10 -8.69
C TYR A 128 20.25 20.37 -8.33
N ASN A 129 21.58 20.34 -8.14
CA ASN A 129 22.34 21.53 -7.72
C ASN A 129 22.08 22.75 -8.64
N ASN A 130 22.02 22.53 -9.94
CA ASN A 130 21.77 23.59 -10.92
C ASN A 130 20.29 23.74 -11.30
N ASN A 131 19.40 22.88 -10.80
CA ASN A 131 18.02 22.73 -11.24
C ASN A 131 17.07 22.44 -10.06
N ILE A 132 17.14 23.25 -9.01
CA ILE A 132 16.31 23.05 -7.81
C ILE A 132 14.81 23.15 -8.11
N ASP A 133 14.43 23.93 -9.11
CA ASP A 133 13.04 24.06 -9.55
C ASP A 133 12.45 22.72 -10.02
N VAL A 134 13.28 21.84 -10.60
CA VAL A 134 12.85 20.49 -11.01
C VAL A 134 12.51 19.65 -9.78
N LEU A 135 13.29 19.75 -8.70
CA LEU A 135 12.98 19.06 -7.44
C LEU A 135 11.64 19.53 -6.86
N LEU A 136 11.36 20.83 -6.93
CA LEU A 136 10.08 21.41 -6.48
C LEU A 136 8.90 20.89 -7.30
N ILE A 137 9.05 20.79 -8.63
CA ILE A 137 8.03 20.23 -9.51
C ILE A 137 7.78 18.77 -9.17
N GLU A 138 8.83 17.95 -9.08
CA GLU A 138 8.72 16.52 -8.77
C GLU A 138 8.11 16.27 -7.38
N LYS A 139 8.48 17.08 -6.37
CA LYS A 139 7.85 17.06 -5.04
C LYS A 139 6.34 17.32 -5.13
N LYS A 140 5.93 18.34 -5.89
CA LYS A 140 4.52 18.71 -6.04
C LYS A 140 3.73 17.64 -6.79
N GLU A 141 4.32 17.02 -7.81
CA GLU A 141 3.71 15.89 -8.53
C GLU A 141 3.46 14.71 -7.58
N ILE A 142 4.41 14.40 -6.69
CA ILE A 142 4.24 13.37 -5.66
C ILE A 142 3.08 13.72 -4.73
N GLU A 143 2.97 14.96 -4.27
CA GLU A 143 1.89 15.41 -3.37
C GLU A 143 0.51 15.35 -4.03
N VAL A 144 0.43 15.62 -5.34
CA VAL A 144 -0.82 15.59 -6.12
C VAL A 144 -1.19 14.17 -6.59
N ALA A 145 -0.23 13.24 -6.67
CA ALA A 145 -0.44 11.88 -7.17
C ALA A 145 -1.58 11.12 -6.47
N TYR A 146 -1.82 11.37 -5.18
CA TYR A 146 -2.94 10.75 -4.47
C TYR A 146 -4.31 11.25 -4.96
N MET A 147 -4.42 12.53 -5.30
CA MET A 147 -5.66 13.07 -5.88
C MET A 147 -5.92 12.50 -7.26
N GLU A 148 -4.87 12.33 -8.07
CA GLU A 148 -4.99 11.69 -9.39
C GLU A 148 -5.38 10.21 -9.26
N PHE A 149 -4.82 9.51 -8.27
CA PHE A 149 -5.19 8.14 -7.95
C PHE A 149 -6.68 8.01 -7.55
N LYS A 150 -7.22 8.92 -6.74
CA LYS A 150 -8.66 8.96 -6.43
C LYS A 150 -9.50 9.10 -7.70
N LYS A 151 -9.15 10.04 -8.57
CA LYS A 151 -9.86 10.27 -9.85
C LYS A 151 -9.80 9.03 -10.74
N PHE A 152 -8.64 8.38 -10.82
CA PHE A 152 -8.46 7.14 -11.55
C PHE A 152 -9.39 6.04 -11.02
N LEU A 153 -9.48 5.86 -9.70
CA LEU A 153 -10.37 4.87 -9.09
C LEU A 153 -11.84 5.16 -9.39
N CYS A 154 -12.29 6.41 -9.27
CA CYS A 154 -13.66 6.80 -9.64
C CYS A 154 -13.96 6.42 -11.10
N HIS A 155 -13.03 6.74 -12.01
CA HIS A 155 -13.19 6.42 -13.43
C HIS A 155 -13.23 4.91 -13.69
N GLU A 156 -12.39 4.12 -13.04
CA GLU A 156 -12.42 2.66 -13.20
C GLU A 156 -13.72 2.05 -12.66
N VAL A 157 -14.25 2.52 -11.54
CA VAL A 157 -15.55 2.06 -11.02
C VAL A 157 -16.67 2.40 -12.01
N PHE A 158 -16.70 3.64 -12.49
CA PHE A 158 -17.67 4.09 -13.51
C PHE A 158 -17.59 3.27 -14.79
N LYS A 159 -16.38 2.96 -15.25
CA LYS A 159 -16.15 2.11 -16.42
C LYS A 159 -16.60 0.66 -16.23
N ILE A 160 -16.48 0.10 -15.02
CA ILE A 160 -16.93 -1.27 -14.74
C ILE A 160 -18.45 -1.35 -14.82
N VAL A 161 -19.16 -0.33 -14.32
CA VAL A 161 -20.63 -0.30 -14.28
C VAL A 161 -21.24 0.31 -15.55
N ASP A 162 -20.42 0.90 -16.41
CA ASP A 162 -20.81 1.63 -17.63
C ASP A 162 -21.72 2.85 -17.33
N VAL A 163 -21.31 3.65 -16.33
CA VAL A 163 -22.01 4.87 -15.89
C VAL A 163 -21.08 6.08 -15.97
N VAL A 164 -21.66 7.28 -16.05
CA VAL A 164 -20.90 8.53 -16.25
C VAL A 164 -20.94 9.44 -15.02
N SER A 165 -21.83 9.17 -14.06
CA SER A 165 -21.96 9.95 -12.82
C SER A 165 -22.26 9.10 -11.60
N ILE A 166 -22.02 9.67 -10.41
CA ILE A 166 -22.39 9.07 -9.14
C ILE A 166 -23.91 8.86 -9.02
N ASP A 167 -24.72 9.79 -9.53
CA ASP A 167 -26.18 9.66 -9.51
C ASP A 167 -26.62 8.44 -10.32
N GLN A 168 -26.00 8.21 -11.48
CA GLN A 168 -26.26 7.02 -12.30
C GLN A 168 -25.78 5.74 -11.61
N LEU A 169 -24.66 5.78 -10.88
CA LEU A 169 -24.17 4.66 -10.09
C LEU A 169 -25.14 4.29 -8.95
N LEU A 170 -25.70 5.29 -8.26
CA LEU A 170 -26.71 5.11 -7.22
C LEU A 170 -28.02 4.57 -7.80
N SER A 171 -28.52 5.17 -8.89
CA SER A 171 -29.71 4.68 -9.59
C SER A 171 -29.53 3.22 -10.04
N TRP A 172 -28.38 2.88 -10.63
CA TRP A 172 -28.07 1.50 -10.98
C TRP A 172 -28.12 0.56 -9.77
N ALA A 173 -27.52 0.95 -8.63
CA ALA A 173 -27.58 0.14 -7.41
C ALA A 173 -29.02 -0.02 -6.87
N HIS A 174 -29.84 1.02 -6.98
CA HIS A 174 -31.26 0.99 -6.62
C HIS A 174 -32.16 0.25 -7.62
N ASP A 175 -31.77 0.10 -8.87
CA ASP A 175 -32.55 -0.62 -9.90
C ASP A 175 -32.31 -2.14 -9.87
N ASN A 176 -31.31 -2.61 -9.11
CA ASN A 176 -31.02 -4.03 -8.95
C ASN A 176 -32.12 -4.79 -8.15
N ASN A 177 -32.25 -6.10 -8.42
CA ASN A 177 -33.19 -6.99 -7.73
C ASN A 177 -32.97 -7.04 -6.20
N ALA A 178 -34.04 -7.23 -5.43
CA ALA A 178 -33.99 -7.26 -3.96
C ALA A 178 -33.03 -8.33 -3.39
N GLU A 179 -32.84 -9.44 -4.09
CA GLU A 179 -31.87 -10.48 -3.72
C GLU A 179 -30.42 -10.02 -3.91
N VAL A 180 -30.14 -9.34 -5.03
CA VAL A 180 -28.81 -8.79 -5.35
C VAL A 180 -28.44 -7.71 -4.36
N LYS A 181 -29.37 -6.83 -3.99
CA LYS A 181 -29.18 -5.79 -2.97
C LYS A 181 -28.80 -6.36 -1.59
N LYS A 182 -29.29 -7.56 -1.25
CA LYS A 182 -28.99 -8.21 0.05
C LYS A 182 -27.68 -9.00 0.04
N LYS A 183 -27.39 -9.69 -1.06
CA LYS A 183 -26.26 -10.64 -1.15
C LYS A 183 -24.98 -10.00 -1.69
N ASN A 184 -25.09 -9.04 -2.60
CA ASN A 184 -23.95 -8.45 -3.28
C ASN A 184 -23.36 -7.29 -2.48
N LYS A 185 -22.12 -7.46 -2.01
CA LYS A 185 -21.43 -6.48 -1.18
C LYS A 185 -21.20 -5.15 -1.92
N PHE A 186 -20.92 -5.21 -3.22
CA PHE A 186 -20.70 -4.04 -4.07
C PHE A 186 -21.94 -3.15 -4.14
N VAL A 187 -23.10 -3.73 -4.46
CA VAL A 187 -24.38 -3.01 -4.52
C VAL A 187 -24.76 -2.43 -3.17
N LYS A 188 -24.60 -3.21 -2.09
CA LYS A 188 -24.89 -2.74 -0.73
C LYS A 188 -23.99 -1.59 -0.30
N SER A 189 -22.70 -1.65 -0.61
CA SER A 189 -21.74 -0.58 -0.32
C SER A 189 -22.03 0.70 -1.10
N ILE A 190 -22.55 0.62 -2.33
CA ILE A 190 -22.97 1.79 -3.09
C ILE A 190 -24.25 2.41 -2.53
N MET A 191 -25.25 1.58 -2.16
CA MET A 191 -26.52 2.07 -1.61
C MET A 191 -26.37 2.77 -0.24
N ASN A 192 -25.30 2.47 0.49
CA ASN A 192 -25.02 3.04 1.81
C ASN A 192 -24.15 4.30 1.75
N LEU A 193 -23.92 4.88 0.57
CA LEU A 193 -23.15 6.11 0.44
C LEU A 193 -24.00 7.30 0.88
N ASP A 194 -23.60 7.92 1.99
CA ASP A 194 -24.27 9.10 2.53
C ASP A 194 -23.70 10.41 1.95
N GLN A 195 -22.41 10.43 1.58
CA GLN A 195 -21.72 11.61 1.07
C GLN A 195 -21.30 11.49 -0.41
N LEU A 196 -21.72 12.45 -1.24
CA LEU A 196 -21.35 12.52 -2.66
C LEU A 196 -19.93 13.07 -2.86
N GLU A 197 -19.45 13.92 -1.96
CA GLU A 197 -18.08 14.42 -1.95
C GLU A 197 -17.14 13.36 -1.37
N ASN A 198 -16.09 12.99 -2.09
CA ASN A 198 -15.15 11.91 -1.72
C ASN A 198 -15.77 10.52 -1.50
N TRP A 199 -16.91 10.24 -2.14
CA TRP A 199 -17.62 8.96 -2.07
C TRP A 199 -16.73 7.72 -2.24
N ILE A 200 -15.65 7.83 -3.02
CA ILE A 200 -14.73 6.70 -3.27
C ILE A 200 -14.02 6.24 -2.00
N GLU A 201 -13.76 7.12 -1.04
CA GLU A 201 -13.12 6.77 0.23
C GLU A 201 -14.09 6.04 1.15
N GLU A 202 -15.33 6.53 1.25
CA GLU A 202 -16.41 5.90 2.01
C GLU A 202 -16.79 4.53 1.41
N PHE A 203 -16.88 4.48 0.08
CA PHE A 203 -17.10 3.25 -0.67
C PHE A 203 -15.97 2.24 -0.44
N ALA A 204 -14.71 2.66 -0.61
CA ALA A 204 -13.55 1.81 -0.38
C ALA A 204 -13.52 1.24 1.04
N TYR A 205 -13.81 2.08 2.04
CA TYR A 205 -13.84 1.67 3.45
C TYR A 205 -15.01 0.72 3.74
N SER A 206 -16.23 1.01 3.29
CA SER A 206 -17.38 0.11 3.51
C SER A 206 -17.21 -1.23 2.78
N TYR A 207 -16.54 -1.22 1.62
CA TYR A 207 -16.39 -2.38 0.77
C TYR A 207 -15.21 -3.28 1.18
N LEU A 208 -14.04 -2.74 1.52
CA LEU A 208 -12.87 -3.54 1.93
C LEU A 208 -12.56 -3.48 3.42
N GLY A 209 -13.07 -2.49 4.16
CA GLY A 209 -12.72 -2.25 5.56
C GLY A 209 -11.34 -1.61 5.76
N ILE A 210 -10.74 -1.07 4.70
CA ILE A 210 -9.40 -0.46 4.73
C ILE A 210 -9.48 0.94 4.16
N GLU A 211 -8.98 1.92 4.91
CA GLU A 211 -8.90 3.31 4.46
C GLU A 211 -8.07 3.44 3.18
N LEU A 212 -8.58 4.22 2.22
CA LEU A 212 -7.93 4.42 0.91
C LEU A 212 -6.51 4.97 1.04
N PHE A 213 -6.25 5.78 2.08
CA PHE A 213 -4.95 6.34 2.40
C PHE A 213 -3.87 5.26 2.62
N ASN A 214 -4.28 4.07 3.09
CA ASN A 214 -3.41 2.95 3.44
C ASN A 214 -3.24 1.92 2.31
N TRP A 215 -3.70 2.22 1.10
CA TRP A 215 -3.65 1.28 -0.01
C TRP A 215 -2.25 1.19 -0.65
N SER A 216 -2.00 0.06 -1.29
CA SER A 216 -0.84 -0.21 -2.15
C SER A 216 -1.33 -0.60 -3.55
N ASP A 217 -0.43 -0.70 -4.52
CA ASP A 217 -0.76 -1.17 -5.88
C ASP A 217 -1.51 -2.51 -5.85
N ILE A 218 -1.11 -3.43 -4.97
CA ILE A 218 -1.74 -4.76 -4.80
C ILE A 218 -3.17 -4.62 -4.27
N THR A 219 -3.38 -3.73 -3.30
CA THR A 219 -4.70 -3.50 -2.71
C THR A 219 -5.65 -2.92 -3.74
N THR A 220 -5.17 -2.00 -4.57
CA THR A 220 -5.89 -1.41 -5.71
C THR A 220 -6.29 -2.47 -6.74
N GLU A 221 -5.37 -3.34 -7.14
CA GLU A 221 -5.65 -4.41 -8.11
C GLU A 221 -6.66 -5.43 -7.58
N MET A 222 -6.52 -5.81 -6.30
CA MET A 222 -7.47 -6.68 -5.63
C MET A 222 -8.88 -6.05 -5.60
N PHE A 223 -8.97 -4.76 -5.27
CA PHE A 223 -10.21 -4.01 -5.23
C PHE A 223 -10.92 -4.01 -6.60
N LEU A 224 -10.22 -3.62 -7.67
CA LEU A 224 -10.80 -3.57 -9.01
C LEU A 224 -11.22 -4.96 -9.50
N ARG A 225 -10.45 -6.00 -9.19
CA ARG A 225 -10.82 -7.38 -9.54
C ARG A 225 -12.07 -7.83 -8.80
N GLN A 226 -12.19 -7.51 -7.52
CA GLN A 226 -13.36 -7.88 -6.73
C GLN A 226 -14.61 -7.16 -7.23
N ILE A 227 -14.53 -5.86 -7.54
CA ILE A 227 -15.65 -5.11 -8.11
C ILE A 227 -16.10 -5.71 -9.44
N ARG A 228 -15.16 -6.07 -10.32
CA ARG A 228 -15.49 -6.72 -11.60
C ARG A 228 -16.20 -8.06 -11.38
N SER A 229 -15.74 -8.86 -10.42
CA SER A 229 -16.38 -10.12 -10.06
C SER A 229 -17.79 -9.89 -9.53
N ASP A 230 -17.94 -8.99 -8.56
CA ASP A 230 -19.22 -8.68 -7.94
C ASP A 230 -20.20 -8.07 -8.97
N PHE A 231 -19.73 -7.26 -9.92
CA PHE A 231 -20.54 -6.74 -11.02
C PHE A 231 -20.95 -7.82 -12.03
N GLN A 232 -20.10 -8.82 -12.30
CA GLN A 232 -20.51 -9.98 -13.09
C GLN A 232 -21.62 -10.76 -12.37
N ASP A 233 -21.51 -10.92 -11.05
CA ASP A 233 -22.53 -11.60 -10.25
C ASP A 233 -23.89 -10.86 -10.25
N THR A 234 -23.92 -9.53 -10.44
CA THR A 234 -25.19 -8.80 -10.62
C THR A 234 -25.83 -9.06 -11.98
N SER A 235 -25.01 -9.16 -13.04
CA SER A 235 -25.46 -9.37 -14.43
C SER A 235 -25.89 -10.81 -14.71
N ILE A 236 -25.29 -11.79 -14.03
CA ILE A 236 -25.53 -13.23 -14.26
C ILE A 236 -26.91 -13.69 -13.79
N HIS A 237 -27.66 -12.88 -13.03
CA HIS A 237 -29.03 -13.23 -12.66
C HIS A 237 -30.06 -13.12 -13.80
N ASN A 238 -29.70 -12.59 -14.98
CA ASN A 238 -30.65 -12.46 -16.10
C ASN A 238 -30.39 -13.32 -17.34
N LEU A 239 -29.25 -14.01 -17.52
CA LEU A 239 -28.98 -14.69 -18.81
C LEU A 239 -28.27 -16.05 -18.82
N ASN A 240 -27.90 -16.69 -17.71
CA ASN A 240 -27.28 -18.03 -17.79
C ASN A 240 -27.73 -19.01 -16.69
N THR A 241 -28.86 -19.68 -16.95
CA THR A 241 -29.27 -20.94 -16.30
C THR A 241 -28.31 -22.12 -16.57
N GLY A 242 -27.26 -21.96 -17.38
CA GLY A 242 -26.35 -23.04 -17.75
C GLY A 242 -25.11 -23.26 -16.85
N ASN A 243 -24.78 -22.33 -15.96
CA ASN A 243 -23.55 -22.38 -15.13
C ASN A 243 -23.80 -22.42 -13.62
N ARG A 244 -25.03 -22.80 -13.25
CA ARG A 244 -25.45 -23.00 -11.86
C ARG A 244 -25.48 -24.49 -11.57
N ILE A 245 -24.72 -24.91 -10.58
CA ILE A 245 -24.88 -26.25 -10.01
C ILE A 245 -25.85 -26.07 -8.85
N GLU A 246 -27.07 -26.54 -9.03
CA GLU A 246 -28.05 -26.65 -7.94
C GLU A 246 -27.77 -27.95 -7.20
N ILE A 247 -27.36 -27.83 -5.95
CA ILE A 247 -27.19 -28.98 -5.06
C ILE A 247 -28.37 -28.96 -4.11
N GLN A 248 -29.21 -29.99 -4.20
CA GLN A 248 -30.31 -30.21 -3.26
C GLN A 248 -29.78 -31.03 -2.09
N TYR A 249 -29.78 -30.45 -0.89
CA TYR A 249 -29.28 -31.04 0.34
C TYR A 249 -30.36 -30.94 1.42
N ASN A 250 -30.83 -32.06 1.99
CA ASN A 250 -31.82 -32.10 3.09
C ASN A 250 -33.05 -31.17 2.91
N GLY A 251 -33.54 -31.02 1.67
CA GLY A 251 -34.66 -30.13 1.34
C GLY A 251 -34.28 -28.66 1.11
N ILE A 252 -33.02 -28.30 1.30
CA ILE A 252 -32.44 -26.98 1.01
C ILE A 252 -31.79 -27.03 -0.37
N VAL A 253 -32.24 -26.18 -1.28
CA VAL A 253 -31.60 -26.00 -2.59
C VAL A 253 -30.53 -24.93 -2.46
N LYS A 254 -29.26 -25.30 -2.60
CA LYS A 254 -28.15 -24.34 -2.63
C LYS A 254 -27.59 -24.22 -4.04
N THR A 255 -27.61 -23.00 -4.54
CA THR A 255 -27.10 -22.67 -5.88
C THR A 255 -25.64 -22.26 -5.78
N LEU A 256 -24.75 -23.01 -6.43
CA LEU A 256 -23.34 -22.65 -6.57
C LEU A 256 -23.10 -22.04 -7.96
N ASN A 257 -22.47 -20.88 -7.99
CA ASN A 257 -22.01 -20.27 -9.24
C ASN A 257 -20.63 -20.84 -9.60
N LYS A 258 -20.46 -21.24 -10.87
CA LYS A 258 -19.15 -21.66 -11.38
C LYS A 258 -18.22 -20.44 -11.54
N VAL A 259 -17.33 -20.23 -10.58
CA VAL A 259 -16.33 -19.15 -10.58
C VAL A 259 -14.96 -19.64 -11.01
N SER A 260 -14.21 -18.80 -11.73
CA SER A 260 -12.79 -19.04 -12.01
C SER A 260 -11.98 -18.89 -10.72
N LEU A 261 -11.24 -19.93 -10.33
CA LEU A 261 -10.43 -19.93 -9.13
C LEU A 261 -9.20 -19.02 -9.30
N SER A 262 -8.80 -18.30 -8.25
CA SER A 262 -7.53 -17.57 -8.23
C SER A 262 -6.34 -18.54 -8.32
N THR A 263 -5.15 -18.11 -8.76
CA THR A 263 -3.94 -18.96 -8.81
C THR A 263 -3.62 -19.63 -7.48
N LYS A 264 -3.86 -18.94 -6.35
CA LYS A 264 -3.71 -19.50 -5.00
C LYS A 264 -4.79 -20.55 -4.71
N SER A 265 -6.04 -20.27 -5.07
CA SER A 265 -7.17 -21.19 -4.90
C SER A 265 -7.06 -22.44 -5.79
N GLU A 266 -6.56 -22.31 -7.02
CA GLU A 266 -6.24 -23.45 -7.89
C GLU A 266 -5.13 -24.32 -7.31
N THR A 267 -4.12 -23.70 -6.70
CA THR A 267 -3.04 -24.43 -6.03
C THR A 267 -3.58 -25.22 -4.84
N ILE A 268 -4.47 -24.62 -4.04
CA ILE A 268 -5.14 -25.29 -2.93
C ILE A 268 -6.01 -26.44 -3.44
N TYR A 269 -6.82 -26.22 -4.47
CA TYR A 269 -7.65 -27.26 -5.10
C TYR A 269 -6.79 -28.45 -5.58
N LYS A 270 -5.72 -28.19 -6.33
CA LYS A 270 -4.81 -29.24 -6.83
C LYS A 270 -4.13 -30.01 -5.68
N ASN A 271 -3.82 -29.34 -4.57
CA ASN A 271 -3.25 -29.99 -3.40
C ASN A 271 -4.27 -30.91 -2.71
N VAL A 272 -5.50 -30.44 -2.53
CA VAL A 272 -6.60 -31.24 -1.94
C VAL A 272 -6.95 -32.42 -2.84
N GLU A 273 -7.09 -32.19 -4.15
CA GLU A 273 -7.33 -33.24 -5.15
C GLU A 273 -6.22 -34.30 -5.10
N ARG A 274 -4.96 -33.88 -5.06
CA ARG A 274 -3.81 -34.80 -4.96
C ARG A 274 -3.81 -35.58 -3.65
N MET A 275 -4.17 -34.96 -2.53
CA MET A 275 -4.30 -35.64 -1.23
C MET A 275 -5.39 -36.70 -1.26
N ILE A 276 -6.59 -36.35 -1.73
CA ILE A 276 -7.73 -37.27 -1.84
C ILE A 276 -7.42 -38.42 -2.80
N ARG A 277 -6.82 -38.13 -3.97
CA ARG A 277 -6.48 -39.15 -4.97
C ARG A 277 -5.36 -40.09 -4.52
N ASN A 278 -4.42 -39.60 -3.71
CA ASN A 278 -3.35 -40.43 -3.15
C ASN A 278 -3.84 -41.27 -1.98
N ALA A 279 -4.71 -40.73 -1.12
CA ALA A 279 -5.34 -41.48 -0.03
C ALA A 279 -6.35 -42.52 -0.55
N GLY A 280 -7.13 -42.18 -1.57
CA GLY A 280 -8.12 -43.04 -2.24
C GLY A 280 -7.53 -44.25 -3.00
N ARG A 281 -6.19 -44.39 -3.08
CA ARG A 281 -5.56 -45.64 -3.54
C ARG A 281 -5.68 -46.77 -2.53
N ASN A 282 -5.80 -46.44 -1.25
CA ASN A 282 -5.83 -47.40 -0.14
C ASN A 282 -7.15 -47.34 0.65
N VAL A 283 -8.12 -46.55 0.17
CA VAL A 283 -9.39 -46.28 0.85
C VAL A 283 -10.54 -46.63 -0.10
N PRO A 284 -11.59 -47.35 0.35
CA PRO A 284 -12.76 -47.67 -0.46
C PRO A 284 -13.39 -46.42 -1.07
N LYS A 285 -13.93 -46.55 -2.29
CA LYS A 285 -14.55 -45.44 -3.01
C LYS A 285 -15.71 -44.79 -2.23
N GLU A 286 -16.48 -45.61 -1.51
CA GLU A 286 -17.59 -45.18 -0.66
C GLU A 286 -17.13 -44.25 0.48
N GLU A 287 -15.97 -44.53 1.09
CA GLU A 287 -15.38 -43.67 2.13
C GLU A 287 -14.84 -42.36 1.56
N VAL A 288 -14.29 -42.39 0.34
CA VAL A 288 -13.84 -41.17 -0.36
C VAL A 288 -15.04 -40.28 -0.73
N GLU A 289 -16.13 -40.88 -1.20
CA GLU A 289 -17.38 -40.18 -1.49
C GLU A 289 -17.98 -39.55 -0.23
N TYR A 290 -17.99 -40.28 0.88
CA TYR A 290 -18.43 -39.76 2.17
C TYR A 290 -17.50 -38.64 2.71
N LEU A 291 -16.18 -38.74 2.51
CA LEU A 291 -15.23 -37.69 2.89
C LEU A 291 -15.48 -36.38 2.13
N VAL A 292 -15.70 -36.46 0.81
CA VAL A 292 -16.03 -35.28 0.00
C VAL A 292 -17.38 -34.71 0.44
N TYR A 293 -18.34 -35.57 0.77
CA TYR A 293 -19.62 -35.17 1.34
C TYR A 293 -19.48 -34.45 2.69
N SER A 294 -18.67 -34.97 3.63
CA SER A 294 -18.44 -34.33 4.94
C SER A 294 -17.72 -32.98 4.82
N LEU A 295 -16.78 -32.86 3.87
CA LEU A 295 -16.14 -31.58 3.58
C LEU A 295 -17.16 -30.57 3.02
N PHE A 296 -18.05 -31.03 2.14
CA PHE A 296 -19.13 -30.19 1.64
C PHE A 296 -20.03 -29.72 2.79
N ASP A 297 -20.50 -30.62 3.65
CA ASP A 297 -21.33 -30.31 4.81
C ASP A 297 -20.70 -29.24 5.72
N GLN A 298 -19.42 -29.42 6.06
CA GLN A 298 -18.70 -28.54 6.99
C GLN A 298 -18.43 -27.12 6.45
N PHE A 299 -18.24 -26.95 5.15
CA PHE A 299 -17.89 -25.66 4.55
C PHE A 299 -19.08 -24.95 3.88
N VAL A 300 -20.23 -25.62 3.79
CA VAL A 300 -21.41 -25.14 3.07
C VAL A 300 -22.60 -24.84 4.01
N GLU A 301 -22.59 -25.28 5.27
CA GLU A 301 -23.30 -24.55 6.35
C GLU A 301 -22.65 -23.19 6.65
#